data_AF-M0QLY1-F1
#
_entry.id   AF-M0QLY1-F1
#
_cell.length_a   1.000
_cell.length_b   1.000
_cell.length_c   1.000
_cell.angle_alpha   90.00
_cell.angle_beta   90.00
_cell.angle_gamma   90.00
#
_symmetry.space_group_name_H-M   'P 1'
#
loop_
_entity.id
_entity.type
_entity.pdbx_description
1 polymer ?
#
loop_
_entity_poly.entity_id
_entity_poly.type
_entity_poly.pdbx_seq_one_letter_code
_entity_poly.pdbx_strand_id
1 'polypeptide(L)'
;MTEAGPSSADSYHTSQYVAQHCIGLSPNIIDFPDRGGLTITADGLGLAGVVWGNVSIWGYHTDGTVRWKNLRTGAAGEVVARFERGGGGGGFATSIHTGSGPVRFTTTAVNRGALLTLPAPTCTGTATIR
;
A
#
# COMPACT_ATOMS: atom_id res chain seq x y z
N MET A 1 -9.80 -48.00 -11.04
CA MET A 1 -10.81 -47.06 -10.53
C MET A 1 -10.07 -45.84 -10.04
N THR A 2 -10.44 -44.69 -10.61
CA THR A 2 -9.87 -43.37 -10.38
C THR A 2 -10.56 -42.73 -9.19
N GLU A 3 -9.81 -42.24 -8.21
CA GLU A 3 -10.29 -41.17 -7.33
C GLU A 3 -9.15 -40.15 -7.14
N ALA A 4 -9.16 -39.12 -7.98
CA ALA A 4 -8.45 -37.89 -7.72
C ALA A 4 -9.33 -37.07 -6.76
N GLY A 5 -8.91 -36.94 -5.51
CA GLY A 5 -9.56 -36.07 -4.54
C GLY A 5 -9.50 -34.60 -4.98
N PRO A 6 -10.49 -33.78 -4.64
CA PRO A 6 -10.53 -32.38 -5.04
C PRO A 6 -9.35 -31.64 -4.39
N SER A 7 -8.45 -31.10 -5.21
CA SER A 7 -7.53 -30.06 -4.75
C SER A 7 -8.37 -28.84 -4.39
N SER A 8 -8.59 -28.63 -3.10
CA SER A 8 -9.05 -27.35 -2.57
C SER A 8 -8.13 -26.28 -3.14
N ALA A 9 -8.66 -25.39 -3.98
CA ALA A 9 -7.93 -24.22 -4.42
C ALA A 9 -7.67 -23.36 -3.18
N ASP A 10 -6.48 -23.50 -2.61
CA ASP A 10 -5.96 -22.55 -1.64
C ASP A 10 -6.04 -21.17 -2.30
N SER A 11 -6.93 -20.34 -1.78
CA SER A 11 -6.99 -18.92 -2.10
C SER A 11 -5.73 -18.31 -1.50
N TYR A 12 -4.61 -18.43 -2.22
CA TYR A 12 -3.33 -17.93 -1.78
C TYR A 12 -3.41 -16.39 -1.89
N HIS A 13 -3.79 -15.74 -0.79
CA HIS A 13 -3.62 -14.31 -0.58
C HIS A 13 -2.10 -14.04 -0.55
N THR A 14 -1.45 -13.98 -1.71
CA THR A 14 -0.03 -13.62 -1.79
C THR A 14 0.07 -12.12 -1.55
N SER A 15 0.44 -11.73 -0.33
CA SER A 15 0.85 -10.36 -0.04
C SER A 15 2.08 -10.00 -0.86
N GLN A 16 2.00 -8.91 -1.60
CA GLN A 16 3.07 -8.35 -2.41
C GLN A 16 3.49 -7.00 -1.85
N TYR A 17 4.80 -6.81 -1.77
CA TYR A 17 5.41 -5.66 -1.14
C TYR A 17 5.87 -4.66 -2.20
N VAL A 18 5.16 -3.55 -2.32
CA VAL A 18 5.43 -2.52 -3.33
C VAL A 18 6.24 -1.39 -2.73
N ALA A 19 7.40 -1.10 -3.30
CA ALA A 19 8.26 0.04 -2.93
C ALA A 19 8.63 0.11 -1.43
N GLN A 20 8.84 -1.02 -0.75
CA GLN A 20 9.15 -1.08 0.69
C GLN A 20 10.45 -0.37 1.11
N HIS A 21 11.35 -0.14 0.16
CA HIS A 21 12.61 0.59 0.38
C HIS A 21 12.50 2.09 0.06
N CYS A 22 11.30 2.57 -0.25
CA CYS A 22 11.05 4.00 -0.42
C CYS A 22 10.93 4.66 0.95
N ILE A 23 12.02 5.26 1.39
CA ILE A 23 12.19 5.82 2.74
C ILE A 23 12.24 7.34 2.66
N GLY A 24 11.44 7.99 3.49
CA GLY A 24 11.38 9.44 3.66
C GLY A 24 11.80 9.89 5.06
N LEU A 25 11.97 11.20 5.23
CA LEU A 25 12.19 11.78 6.55
C LEU A 25 10.89 11.75 7.35
N SER A 26 11.00 11.39 8.64
CA SER A 26 9.90 11.59 9.58
C SER A 26 9.77 13.08 9.91
N PRO A 27 8.55 13.60 10.09
CA PRO A 27 8.34 14.97 10.59
C PRO A 27 8.76 15.13 12.07
N ASN A 28 9.08 14.03 12.77
CA ASN A 28 9.61 14.03 14.12
C ASN A 28 11.14 13.80 14.08
N ILE A 29 11.91 14.58 14.86
CA ILE A 29 13.39 14.53 14.87
C ILE A 29 13.92 13.18 15.40
N ILE A 30 13.26 12.61 16.40
CA ILE A 30 13.62 11.32 17.02
C ILE A 30 12.46 10.34 16.78
N ASP A 31 12.43 9.72 15.61
CA ASP A 31 11.37 8.79 15.21
C ASP A 31 11.85 7.81 14.13
N PHE A 32 11.05 6.79 13.82
CA PHE A 32 11.31 5.91 12.69
C PHE A 32 11.15 6.67 11.36
N PRO A 33 11.99 6.40 10.35
CA PRO A 33 11.84 6.98 9.02
C PRO A 33 10.47 6.67 8.42
N ASP A 34 9.93 7.59 7.62
CA ASP A 34 8.70 7.33 6.89
C ASP A 34 8.94 6.23 5.84
N ARG A 35 7.97 5.34 5.69
CA ARG A 35 7.95 4.29 4.67
C ARG A 35 6.71 4.49 3.81
N GLY A 36 6.93 4.88 2.55
CA GLY A 36 5.86 5.11 1.57
C GLY A 36 5.44 3.86 0.80
N GLY A 37 6.02 2.69 1.14
CA GLY A 37 5.69 1.41 0.53
C GLY A 37 4.29 0.91 0.90
N LEU A 38 3.73 0.07 0.03
CA LEU A 38 2.42 -0.55 0.20
C LEU A 38 2.56 -2.07 0.39
N THR A 39 1.64 -2.64 1.14
CA THR A 39 1.36 -4.08 1.10
C THR A 39 0.10 -4.28 0.28
N ILE A 40 0.19 -5.10 -0.77
CA ILE A 40 -0.89 -5.37 -1.71
C ILE A 40 -1.29 -6.84 -1.59
N THR A 41 -2.54 -7.10 -1.29
CA THR A 41 -3.12 -8.45 -1.30
C THR A 41 -4.00 -8.59 -2.53
N ALA A 42 -3.79 -9.64 -3.33
CA ALA A 42 -4.70 -9.97 -4.42
C ALA A 42 -5.83 -10.83 -3.88
N ASP A 43 -7.05 -10.28 -3.83
CA ASP A 43 -8.21 -10.95 -3.24
C ASP A 43 -9.06 -11.70 -4.28
N GLY A 44 -8.55 -11.81 -5.51
CA GLY A 44 -9.26 -12.40 -6.65
C GLY A 44 -10.19 -11.40 -7.35
N LEU A 45 -10.71 -11.79 -8.52
CA LEU A 45 -11.66 -10.99 -9.34
C LEU A 45 -11.13 -9.59 -9.74
N GLY A 46 -9.80 -9.40 -9.77
CA GLY A 46 -9.22 -8.09 -10.07
C GLY A 46 -9.29 -7.08 -8.92
N LEU A 47 -9.54 -7.55 -7.70
CA LEU A 47 -9.54 -6.73 -6.48
C LEU A 47 -8.15 -6.72 -5.84
N ALA A 48 -7.67 -5.53 -5.52
CA ALA A 48 -6.43 -5.31 -4.77
C ALA A 48 -6.76 -4.75 -3.38
N GLY A 49 -6.49 -5.52 -2.33
CA GLY A 49 -6.40 -5.01 -0.97
C GLY A 49 -5.11 -4.21 -0.82
N VAL A 50 -5.20 -2.96 -0.37
CA VAL A 50 -4.09 -2.03 -0.22
C VAL A 50 -3.98 -1.64 1.23
N VAL A 51 -2.81 -1.89 1.82
CA VAL A 51 -2.46 -1.44 3.17
C VAL A 51 -1.24 -0.53 3.10
N TRP A 52 -1.33 0.61 3.77
CA TRP A 52 -0.26 1.59 3.91
C TRP A 52 -0.14 2.03 5.37
N GLY A 53 1.00 1.77 6.00
CA GLY A 53 1.24 2.24 7.36
C GLY A 53 2.65 1.92 7.80
N ASN A 54 3.10 2.61 8.84
CA ASN A 54 4.30 2.27 9.60
C ASN A 54 4.10 2.66 11.06
N VAL A 55 5.03 2.22 11.90
CA VAL A 55 5.08 2.62 13.30
C VAL A 55 5.78 3.99 13.43
N SER A 56 5.22 4.86 14.27
CA SER A 56 5.84 6.10 14.71
C SER A 56 5.79 6.17 16.23
N ILE A 57 6.85 6.66 16.87
CA ILE A 57 6.95 6.81 18.33
C ILE A 57 6.06 7.95 18.82
N TRP A 58 6.12 9.09 18.15
CA TRP A 58 5.42 10.33 18.55
C TRP A 58 4.12 10.57 17.81
N GLY A 59 3.88 9.78 16.77
CA GLY A 59 2.77 9.93 15.87
C GLY A 59 2.86 11.16 14.97
N TYR A 60 2.15 11.09 13.85
CA TYR A 60 1.95 12.19 12.91
C TYR A 60 0.84 11.86 11.93
N HIS A 61 0.25 12.88 11.31
CA HIS A 61 -0.74 12.69 10.26
C HIS A 61 -0.07 12.51 8.90
N THR A 62 -0.58 11.60 8.09
CA THR A 62 -0.18 11.41 6.70
C THR A 62 -1.35 11.78 5.79
N ASP A 63 -1.11 12.73 4.90
CA ASP A 63 -2.01 13.04 3.80
C ASP A 63 -1.42 12.48 2.52
N GLY A 64 -1.84 11.25 2.23
CA GLY A 64 -1.36 10.44 1.14
C GLY A 64 -2.32 10.33 -0.03
N THR A 65 -1.79 9.87 -1.15
CA THR A 65 -2.53 9.54 -2.35
C THR A 65 -1.92 8.28 -2.94
N VAL A 66 -2.77 7.29 -3.22
CA VAL A 66 -2.41 6.04 -3.89
C VAL A 66 -2.98 6.08 -5.30
N ARG A 67 -2.11 6.18 -6.30
CA ARG A 67 -2.46 6.11 -7.72
C ARG A 67 -2.19 4.71 -8.22
N TRP A 68 -3.07 4.17 -9.05
CA TRP A 68 -2.88 2.86 -9.65
C TRP A 68 -3.08 2.91 -11.16
N LYS A 69 -2.37 2.05 -11.88
CA LYS A 69 -2.51 1.85 -13.32
C LYS A 69 -2.34 0.38 -13.66
N ASN A 70 -3.38 -0.24 -14.20
CA ASN A 70 -3.30 -1.56 -14.80
C ASN A 70 -2.52 -1.47 -16.11
N LEU A 71 -1.35 -2.12 -16.15
CA LEU A 71 -0.44 -2.04 -17.29
C LEU A 71 -0.90 -2.88 -18.48
N ARG A 72 -1.85 -3.81 -18.26
CA ARG A 72 -2.44 -4.63 -19.32
C ARG A 72 -3.60 -3.93 -20.01
N THR A 73 -4.52 -3.34 -19.24
CA THR A 73 -5.74 -2.71 -19.80
C THR A 73 -5.62 -1.19 -19.98
N GLY A 74 -4.63 -0.57 -19.36
CA GLY A 74 -4.48 0.89 -19.32
C GLY A 74 -5.40 1.59 -18.32
N ALA A 75 -6.32 0.87 -17.67
CA ALA A 75 -7.20 1.42 -16.64
C ALA A 75 -6.39 2.02 -15.48
N ALA A 76 -6.85 3.13 -14.93
CA ALA A 76 -6.16 3.83 -13.86
C ALA A 76 -7.14 4.51 -12.90
N GLY A 77 -6.67 4.84 -11.72
CA GLY A 77 -7.43 5.58 -10.73
C GLY A 77 -6.57 6.04 -9.57
N GLU A 78 -7.22 6.67 -8.60
CA GLU A 78 -6.57 7.28 -7.46
C GLU A 78 -7.44 7.15 -6.22
N VAL A 79 -6.81 6.96 -5.07
CA VAL A 79 -7.47 6.94 -3.77
C VAL A 79 -6.71 7.83 -2.80
N VAL A 80 -7.43 8.72 -2.12
CA VAL A 80 -6.87 9.57 -1.07
C VAL A 80 -6.75 8.76 0.21
N ALA A 81 -5.56 8.76 0.81
CA ALA A 81 -5.24 8.04 2.03
C ALA A 81 -4.91 9.05 3.13
N ARG A 82 -5.85 9.33 4.04
CA ARG A 82 -5.60 10.16 5.22
C ARG A 82 -5.64 9.30 6.46
N PHE A 83 -4.55 9.27 7.20
CA PHE A 83 -4.44 8.45 8.39
C PHE A 83 -3.45 9.04 9.38
N GLU A 84 -3.62 8.68 10.65
CA GLU A 84 -2.65 8.96 11.70
C GLU A 84 -1.74 7.75 11.86
N ARG A 85 -0.44 8.02 12.07
CA ARG A 85 0.53 7.03 12.49
C ARG A 85 0.79 7.23 13.97
N GLY A 86 1.08 6.15 14.69
CA GLY A 86 1.37 6.20 16.11
C GLY A 86 1.87 4.86 16.63
N GLY A 87 2.24 4.81 17.91
CA GLY A 87 2.90 3.64 18.52
C GLY A 87 2.07 2.35 18.46
N GLY A 88 0.75 2.45 18.30
CA GLY A 88 -0.17 1.32 18.14
C GLY A 88 -0.33 0.81 16.69
N GLY A 89 0.35 1.40 15.70
CA GLY A 89 0.29 0.93 14.30
C GLY A 89 -0.87 1.50 13.48
N GLY A 90 -0.96 2.83 13.41
CA GLY A 90 -1.93 3.52 12.55
C GLY A 90 -1.59 3.43 11.05
N GLY A 91 -2.61 3.35 10.20
CA GLY A 91 -2.46 3.11 8.78
C GLY A 91 -3.75 3.34 8.00
N PHE A 92 -3.64 3.17 6.69
CA PHE A 92 -4.73 3.21 5.72
C PHE A 92 -4.91 1.81 5.12
N ALA A 93 -6.16 1.38 5.00
CA ALA A 93 -6.54 0.14 4.33
C ALA A 93 -7.75 0.38 3.42
N THR A 94 -7.70 -0.15 2.20
CA THR A 94 -8.82 -0.08 1.24
C THR A 94 -8.76 -1.24 0.26
N SER A 95 -9.87 -1.54 -0.42
CA SER A 95 -9.88 -2.43 -1.58
C SER A 95 -10.16 -1.63 -2.86
N ILE A 96 -9.47 -1.97 -3.95
CA ILE A 96 -9.55 -1.27 -5.24
C ILE A 96 -9.79 -2.28 -6.36
N HIS A 97 -10.83 -2.07 -7.16
CA HIS A 97 -11.03 -2.83 -8.40
C HIS A 97 -10.09 -2.30 -9.48
N THR A 98 -8.95 -2.96 -9.62
CA THR A 98 -7.90 -2.59 -10.58
C THR A 98 -7.95 -3.42 -11.86
N GLY A 99 -8.74 -4.49 -11.84
CA GLY A 99 -8.72 -5.54 -12.86
C GLY A 99 -7.51 -6.45 -12.70
N SER A 100 -7.58 -7.67 -13.24
CA SER A 100 -6.46 -8.61 -13.14
C SER A 100 -5.26 -8.14 -13.99
N GLY A 101 -4.09 -8.71 -13.71
CA GLY A 101 -2.83 -8.44 -14.38
C GLY A 101 -1.86 -7.56 -13.59
N PRO A 102 -0.76 -7.13 -14.22
CA PRO A 102 0.24 -6.26 -13.59
C PRO A 102 -0.33 -4.85 -13.36
N VAL A 103 -0.30 -4.40 -12.12
CA VAL A 103 -0.77 -3.06 -11.72
C VAL A 103 0.40 -2.30 -11.10
N ARG A 104 0.68 -1.12 -11.65
CA ARG A 104 1.61 -0.15 -11.07
C ARG A 104 0.89 0.66 -10.01
N PHE A 105 1.45 0.70 -8.81
CA PHE A 105 1.01 1.58 -7.74
C PHE A 105 2.05 2.67 -7.51
N THR A 106 1.58 3.89 -7.29
CA THR A 106 2.38 5.06 -6.99
C THR A 106 1.81 5.75 -5.76
N THR A 107 2.65 6.02 -4.76
CA THR A 107 2.25 6.78 -3.57
C THR A 107 2.93 8.13 -3.53
N THR A 108 2.19 9.14 -3.09
CA THR A 108 2.70 10.46 -2.71
C THR A 108 2.10 10.83 -1.38
N ALA A 109 2.84 11.51 -0.51
CA ALA A 109 2.33 11.93 0.78
C ALA A 109 2.96 13.23 1.27
N VAL A 110 2.25 13.88 2.19
CA VAL A 110 2.78 14.91 3.06
C VAL A 110 2.57 14.45 4.50
N ASN A 111 3.66 14.39 5.27
CA ASN A 111 3.65 13.99 6.67
C ASN A 111 3.63 15.24 7.54
N ARG A 112 2.64 15.35 8.42
CA ARG A 112 2.39 16.50 9.31
C ARG A 112 2.56 16.09 10.76
N GLY A 113 3.72 16.42 11.32
CA GLY A 113 3.99 16.29 12.76
C GLY A 113 3.61 17.57 13.51
N ALA A 114 3.89 17.60 14.82
CA ALA A 114 3.56 18.74 15.67
C ALA A 114 4.36 20.01 15.34
N LEU A 115 5.59 19.86 14.84
CA LEU A 115 6.51 20.97 14.56
C LEU A 115 6.87 21.12 13.07
N LEU A 116 6.92 20.02 12.33
CA LEU A 116 7.35 20.00 10.93
C LEU A 116 6.28 19.38 10.03
N THR A 117 6.17 19.93 8.83
CA THR A 117 5.45 19.34 7.71
C THR A 117 6.44 19.03 6.60
N LEU A 118 6.59 17.75 6.26
CA LEU A 118 7.58 17.29 5.29
C LEU A 118 6.90 16.50 4.17
N PRO A 119 7.24 16.77 2.89
CA PRO A 119 6.82 15.90 1.80
C PRO A 119 7.52 14.54 1.90
N ALA A 120 6.75 13.48 1.71
CA ALA A 120 7.28 12.13 1.55
C ALA A 120 7.79 11.93 0.11
N PRO A 121 8.77 11.04 -0.11
CA PRO A 121 9.19 10.69 -1.47
C PRO A 121 8.03 10.07 -2.25
N THR A 122 8.03 10.27 -3.57
CA THR A 122 7.12 9.56 -4.46
C THR A 122 7.61 8.12 -4.62
N CYS A 123 6.83 7.14 -4.19
CA CYS A 123 7.19 5.73 -4.28
C CYS A 123 6.42 5.07 -5.42
N THR A 124 7.06 4.17 -6.17
CA THR A 124 6.39 3.43 -7.24
C THR A 124 6.86 1.99 -7.28
N GLY A 125 5.96 1.07 -7.56
CA GLY A 125 6.28 -0.30 -7.90
C GLY A 125 5.08 -1.04 -8.48
N THR A 126 5.24 -2.32 -8.72
CA THR A 126 4.22 -3.14 -9.40
C THR A 126 3.83 -4.35 -8.56
N ALA A 127 2.55 -4.68 -8.55
CA ALA A 127 2.03 -5.93 -8.01
C ALA A 127 1.17 -6.62 -9.09
N THR A 128 1.11 -7.95 -9.03
CA THR A 128 0.27 -8.76 -9.93
C THR A 128 -1.05 -9.06 -9.24
N ILE A 129 -2.16 -8.62 -9.83
CA ILE A 129 -3.51 -8.86 -9.34
C ILE A 129 -4.13 -10.03 -10.12
N ARG A 130 -4.88 -10.90 -9.45
CA ARG A 130 -5.53 -12.07 -10.07
C ARG A 130 -7.04 -11.91 -10.12
#